data_AF-A0A7X6I8S6-F1
#
_entry.id   AF-A0A7X6I8S6-F1
#
_cell.length_a   1.000
_cell.length_b   1.000
_cell.length_c   1.000
_cell.angle_alpha   90.00
_cell.angle_beta   90.00
_cell.angle_gamma   90.00
#
_symmetry.space_group_name_H-M   'P 1'
#
loop_
_entity.id
_entity.type
_entity.pdbx_description
1 polymer ?
#
loop_
_entity_poly.entity_id
_entity_poly.type
_entity_poly.pdbx_seq_one_letter_code
_entity_poly.pdbx_strand_id
1 'polypeptide(L)'
;MGIKYGSRDRRWNGSKTLKTGSGADVRRLPLPEVRFLELMNQLDPTLREVVRRALFEDRDRFQKFASAPASTRGHHSGRSGNLLHTIDVAECALLLARHYEELVDKQVVLAAALLHDLGKCEEYQDSSGETTMSDAGEMVGHKVIGCAMVWAALEPLRTTNTERALAVMNAVASTLNRSYDLRGPATLEATIVSRADQLSAAADLYRESMRASGYSFVGVKHQHLPERPRHPYALATVVRAAEAVPWVSARAQRYGN
;
A
#
# COMPACT_ATOMS: atom_id res chain seq x y z
N MET A 1 -10.66 -33.35 -34.06
CA MET A 1 -12.09 -33.71 -33.91
C MET A 1 -12.71 -32.68 -32.99
N GLY A 2 -13.65 -31.87 -33.49
CA GLY A 2 -13.87 -30.50 -32.98
C GLY A 2 -15.04 -30.26 -32.02
N ILE A 3 -15.42 -28.97 -32.02
CA ILE A 3 -16.68 -28.31 -31.64
C ILE A 3 -16.92 -28.18 -30.10
N LYS A 4 -17.39 -27.08 -29.48
CA LYS A 4 -18.33 -25.99 -29.86
C LYS A 4 -18.12 -24.68 -29.11
N TYR A 5 -18.28 -23.56 -29.82
CA TYR A 5 -18.82 -22.31 -29.29
C TYR A 5 -20.32 -22.48 -29.01
N GLY A 6 -20.75 -22.15 -27.80
CA GLY A 6 -22.16 -22.15 -27.39
C GLY A 6 -22.56 -20.74 -26.96
N SER A 7 -23.43 -20.12 -27.75
CA SER A 7 -24.05 -18.83 -27.51
C SER A 7 -25.18 -18.88 -26.48
N ARG A 8 -25.60 -17.69 -26.06
CA ARG A 8 -26.85 -17.29 -25.38
C ARG A 8 -26.80 -17.13 -23.85
N ASP A 9 -26.75 -15.86 -23.49
CA ASP A 9 -27.64 -15.19 -22.53
C ASP A 9 -28.00 -15.97 -21.27
N ARG A 10 -27.28 -15.66 -20.18
CA ARG A 10 -27.70 -15.96 -18.81
C ARG A 10 -27.37 -14.77 -17.92
N ARG A 11 -28.43 -14.17 -17.39
CA ARG A 11 -28.44 -13.13 -16.35
C ARG A 11 -27.35 -13.40 -15.31
N TRP A 12 -26.57 -12.36 -15.06
CA TRP A 12 -25.57 -12.29 -14.00
C TRP A 12 -26.23 -12.54 -12.64
N ASN A 13 -25.95 -13.68 -12.00
CA ASN A 13 -26.23 -13.89 -10.58
C ASN A 13 -24.92 -13.70 -9.79
N GLY A 14 -24.96 -12.82 -8.79
CA GLY A 14 -23.78 -12.32 -8.06
C GLY A 14 -23.16 -13.32 -7.10
N SER A 15 -22.74 -14.50 -7.56
CA SER A 15 -22.09 -15.50 -6.70
C SER A 15 -21.11 -16.41 -7.44
N LYS A 16 -20.21 -15.84 -8.25
CA LYS A 16 -19.04 -16.58 -8.77
C LYS A 16 -17.75 -15.92 -8.29
N THR A 17 -17.16 -16.58 -7.30
CA THR A 17 -15.82 -16.37 -6.74
C THR A 17 -14.75 -16.23 -7.82
N LEU A 18 -14.00 -15.12 -7.76
CA LEU A 18 -12.75 -14.96 -8.47
C LEU A 18 -11.71 -15.87 -7.81
N LYS A 19 -11.31 -16.93 -8.51
CA LYS A 19 -10.09 -17.67 -8.17
C LYS A 19 -8.91 -16.83 -8.65
N THR A 20 -8.00 -16.43 -7.76
CA THR A 20 -6.69 -15.92 -8.19
C THR A 20 -5.92 -17.08 -8.86
N GLY A 21 -5.09 -16.78 -9.85
CA GLY A 21 -4.41 -17.77 -10.70
C GLY A 21 -3.51 -18.78 -9.97
N SER A 22 -3.34 -18.67 -8.65
CA SER A 22 -2.59 -19.60 -7.79
C SER A 22 -3.46 -20.56 -6.95
N GLY A 23 -4.79 -20.51 -7.06
CA GLY A 23 -5.69 -21.46 -6.39
C GLY A 23 -5.92 -21.24 -4.89
N ALA A 24 -5.49 -20.11 -4.32
CA ALA A 24 -5.76 -19.77 -2.92
C ALA A 24 -7.20 -19.22 -2.72
N ASP A 25 -7.94 -19.77 -1.75
CA ASP A 25 -9.25 -19.27 -1.33
C ASP A 25 -9.08 -17.97 -0.52
N VAL A 26 -9.58 -16.86 -1.06
CA VAL A 26 -9.52 -15.51 -0.44
C VAL A 26 -10.06 -15.51 0.99
N ARG A 27 -10.98 -16.41 1.35
CA ARG A 27 -11.54 -16.53 2.71
C ARG A 27 -10.55 -16.99 3.78
N ARG A 28 -9.40 -17.54 3.38
CA ARG A 28 -8.35 -18.03 4.30
C ARG A 28 -7.23 -17.01 4.55
N LEU A 29 -7.23 -15.89 3.83
CA LEU A 29 -6.23 -14.85 4.00
C LEU A 29 -6.54 -14.00 5.24
N PRO A 30 -5.53 -13.44 5.93
CA PRO A 30 -5.78 -12.50 7.03
C PRO A 30 -6.48 -11.23 6.51
N LEU A 31 -7.18 -10.52 7.41
CA LEU A 31 -8.04 -9.39 7.05
C LEU A 31 -7.33 -8.30 6.23
N PRO A 32 -6.08 -7.90 6.53
CA PRO A 32 -5.35 -6.94 5.71
C PRO A 32 -5.12 -7.41 4.26
N GLU A 33 -4.74 -8.67 4.06
CA GLU A 33 -4.49 -9.25 2.74
C GLU A 33 -5.78 -9.34 1.93
N VAL A 34 -6.91 -9.70 2.56
CA VAL A 34 -8.22 -9.65 1.91
C VAL A 34 -8.52 -8.22 1.46
N ARG A 35 -8.31 -7.23 2.33
CA ARG A 35 -8.57 -5.82 1.99
C ARG A 35 -7.67 -5.31 0.86
N PHE A 36 -6.40 -5.69 0.86
CA PHE A 36 -5.47 -5.38 -0.23
C PHE A 36 -5.96 -5.96 -1.56
N LEU A 37 -6.41 -7.21 -1.57
CA LEU A 37 -6.96 -7.84 -2.77
C LEU A 37 -8.27 -7.18 -3.23
N GLU A 38 -9.13 -6.73 -2.32
CA GLU A 38 -10.33 -5.96 -2.67
C GLU A 38 -9.97 -4.65 -3.37
N LEU A 39 -8.95 -3.92 -2.88
CA LEU A 39 -8.44 -2.71 -3.53
C LEU A 39 -7.87 -3.04 -4.91
N MET A 40 -7.01 -4.06 -5.02
CA MET A 40 -6.46 -4.52 -6.31
C MET A 40 -7.57 -4.89 -7.31
N ASN A 41 -8.66 -5.49 -6.85
CA ASN A 41 -9.79 -5.87 -7.71
C ASN A 41 -10.63 -4.69 -8.22
N GLN A 42 -10.42 -3.47 -7.71
CA GLN A 42 -11.03 -2.25 -8.25
C GLN A 42 -10.30 -1.70 -9.48
N LEU A 43 -9.07 -2.17 -9.76
CA LEU A 43 -8.30 -1.75 -10.92
C LEU A 43 -8.88 -2.30 -12.22
N ASP A 44 -8.75 -1.54 -13.30
CA ASP A 44 -8.99 -2.03 -14.66
C ASP A 44 -8.08 -3.24 -15.00
N PRO A 45 -8.44 -4.07 -16.00
CA PRO A 45 -7.69 -5.29 -16.30
C PRO A 45 -6.19 -5.07 -16.55
N THR A 46 -5.82 -3.95 -17.17
CA THR A 46 -4.43 -3.66 -17.54
C THR A 46 -3.61 -3.33 -16.30
N LEU A 47 -4.04 -2.37 -15.49
CA LEU A 47 -3.31 -1.98 -14.28
C LEU A 47 -3.37 -3.06 -13.19
N ARG A 48 -4.47 -3.83 -13.14
CA ARG A 48 -4.55 -5.00 -12.28
C ARG A 48 -3.49 -6.04 -12.63
N GLU A 49 -3.26 -6.28 -13.92
CA GLU A 49 -2.23 -7.23 -14.36
C GLU A 49 -0.82 -6.74 -14.03
N VAL A 50 -0.56 -5.43 -14.15
CA VAL A 50 0.72 -4.82 -13.70
C VAL A 50 0.94 -5.08 -12.21
N VAL A 51 -0.04 -4.74 -11.37
CA VAL A 51 0.04 -4.96 -9.91
C VAL A 51 0.20 -6.45 -9.59
N ARG A 52 -0.54 -7.32 -10.30
CA ARG A 52 -0.47 -8.77 -10.13
C ARG A 52 0.93 -9.29 -10.44
N ARG A 53 1.54 -8.87 -11.55
CA ARG A 53 2.90 -9.27 -11.94
C ARG A 53 3.94 -8.74 -10.94
N ALA A 54 3.82 -7.47 -10.58
CA ALA A 54 4.76 -6.82 -9.67
C ALA A 54 4.81 -7.50 -8.28
N LEU A 55 3.69 -8.03 -7.78
CA LEU A 55 3.61 -8.64 -6.44
C LEU A 55 3.65 -10.18 -6.40
N PHE A 56 3.12 -10.86 -7.41
CA PHE A 56 2.83 -12.30 -7.33
C PHE A 56 3.53 -13.15 -8.41
N GLU A 57 4.32 -12.56 -9.31
CA GLU A 57 5.08 -13.34 -10.30
C GLU A 57 6.23 -14.13 -9.63
N ASP A 58 6.76 -13.59 -8.54
CA ASP A 58 7.67 -14.27 -7.63
C ASP A 58 6.88 -14.86 -6.45
N ARG A 59 7.12 -16.15 -6.14
CA ARG A 59 6.31 -16.94 -5.21
C ARG A 59 6.25 -16.34 -3.81
N ASP A 60 7.33 -15.71 -3.35
CA ASP A 60 7.46 -15.29 -1.96
C ASP A 60 7.37 -13.77 -1.78
N ARG A 61 7.36 -13.01 -2.88
CA ARG A 61 7.43 -11.54 -2.86
C ARG A 61 6.27 -10.90 -2.11
N PHE A 62 5.03 -11.31 -2.40
CA PHE A 62 3.88 -10.78 -1.67
C PHE A 62 3.95 -11.11 -0.18
N GLN A 63 4.45 -12.30 0.19
CA GLN A 63 4.60 -12.66 1.59
C GLN A 63 5.64 -11.78 2.29
N LYS A 64 6.81 -11.57 1.67
CA LYS A 64 7.83 -10.64 2.18
C LYS A 64 7.29 -9.21 2.31
N PHE A 65 6.63 -8.72 1.26
CA PHE A 65 5.95 -7.41 1.25
C PHE A 65 4.94 -7.28 2.39
N ALA A 66 4.14 -8.32 2.60
CA ALA A 66 3.06 -8.36 3.58
C ALA A 66 3.56 -8.52 5.02
N SER A 67 4.74 -9.09 5.25
CA SER A 67 5.34 -9.24 6.58
C SER A 67 6.30 -8.11 6.94
N ALA A 68 6.85 -7.39 5.96
CA ALA A 68 7.81 -6.31 6.18
C ALA A 68 7.22 -5.17 7.03
N PRO A 69 8.04 -4.51 7.87
CA PRO A 69 7.67 -3.23 8.47
C PRO A 69 7.67 -2.13 7.41
N ALA A 70 6.93 -1.04 7.64
CA ALA A 70 7.05 0.13 6.77
C ALA A 70 8.31 0.95 7.12
N SER A 71 8.79 0.88 8.35
CA SER A 71 10.04 1.51 8.79
C SER A 71 10.60 0.79 10.01
N THR A 72 11.91 0.66 10.14
CA THR A 72 12.53 -0.05 11.28
C THR A 72 12.42 0.69 12.61
N ARG A 73 12.25 2.02 12.61
CA ARG A 73 12.16 2.87 13.82
C ARG A 73 11.16 4.02 13.70
N GLY A 74 10.34 4.00 12.64
CA GLY A 74 9.41 5.06 12.28
C GLY A 74 7.96 4.61 12.39
N HIS A 75 7.15 5.06 11.42
CA HIS A 75 5.75 4.69 11.31
C HIS A 75 5.58 3.23 10.89
N HIS A 76 4.51 2.60 11.36
CA HIS A 76 4.14 1.22 11.04
C HIS A 76 5.34 0.26 11.16
N SER A 77 6.05 0.35 12.29
CA SER A 77 7.30 -0.38 12.52
C SER A 77 7.12 -1.84 12.94
N GLY A 78 5.88 -2.25 13.25
CA GLY A 78 5.54 -3.63 13.55
C GLY A 78 5.55 -4.55 12.32
N ARG A 79 5.52 -5.86 12.60
CA ARG A 79 5.30 -6.89 11.57
C ARG A 79 4.03 -6.59 10.77
N SER A 80 4.11 -6.76 9.45
CA SER A 80 3.04 -6.39 8.51
C SER A 80 2.70 -4.89 8.44
N GLY A 81 3.56 -4.03 8.99
CA GLY A 81 3.39 -2.60 8.93
C GLY A 81 3.35 -2.05 7.50
N ASN A 82 4.12 -2.63 6.58
CA ASN A 82 4.14 -2.20 5.18
C ASN A 82 2.79 -2.43 4.47
N LEU A 83 2.16 -3.58 4.71
CA LEU A 83 0.84 -3.89 4.13
C LEU A 83 -0.24 -2.95 4.66
N LEU A 84 -0.25 -2.73 5.98
CA LEU A 84 -1.19 -1.83 6.63
C LEU A 84 -1.02 -0.39 6.17
N HIS A 85 0.23 0.07 6.08
CA HIS A 85 0.58 1.37 5.53
C HIS A 85 0.09 1.51 4.09
N THR A 86 0.38 0.54 3.23
CA THR A 86 -0.04 0.54 1.82
C THR A 86 -1.57 0.61 1.65
N ILE A 87 -2.32 -0.12 2.49
CA ILE A 87 -3.78 -0.05 2.49
C ILE A 87 -4.27 1.35 2.89
N ASP A 88 -3.72 1.92 3.96
CA ASP A 88 -4.06 3.28 4.44
C ASP A 88 -3.78 4.35 3.36
N VAL A 89 -2.61 4.24 2.71
CA VAL A 89 -2.20 5.12 1.60
C VAL A 89 -3.17 4.99 0.43
N ALA A 90 -3.51 3.76 0.02
CA ALA A 90 -4.45 3.52 -1.07
C ALA A 90 -5.85 4.08 -0.76
N GLU A 91 -6.35 3.89 0.45
CA GLU A 91 -7.67 4.41 0.86
C GLU A 91 -7.69 5.94 0.89
N CYS A 92 -6.67 6.56 1.49
CA CYS A 92 -6.53 8.02 1.54
C CYS A 92 -6.36 8.62 0.13
N ALA A 93 -5.51 8.01 -0.69
CA ALA A 93 -5.28 8.45 -2.06
C ALA A 93 -6.55 8.34 -2.92
N LEU A 94 -7.37 7.29 -2.72
CA LEU A 94 -8.65 7.14 -3.39
C LEU A 94 -9.67 8.21 -2.99
N LEU A 95 -9.66 8.69 -1.74
CA LEU A 95 -10.52 9.80 -1.32
C LEU A 95 -10.12 11.10 -2.01
N LEU A 96 -8.82 11.40 -2.07
CA LEU A 96 -8.30 12.57 -2.78
C LEU A 96 -8.57 12.48 -4.29
N ALA A 97 -8.36 11.31 -4.90
CA ALA A 97 -8.61 11.10 -6.32
C ALA A 97 -10.09 11.25 -6.69
N ARG A 98 -11.02 10.89 -5.80
CA ARG A 98 -12.45 11.17 -6.01
C ARG A 98 -12.77 12.65 -5.95
N HIS A 99 -12.06 13.41 -5.12
CA HIS A 99 -12.29 14.85 -5.01
C HIS A 99 -11.77 15.62 -6.24
N TYR A 100 -10.69 15.16 -6.84
CA TYR A 100 -10.05 15.75 -8.02
C TYR A 100 -10.24 14.89 -9.29
N GLU A 101 -11.38 14.20 -9.42
CA GLU A 101 -11.62 13.20 -10.48
C GLU A 101 -11.52 13.76 -11.90
N GLU A 102 -11.68 15.08 -12.07
CA GLU A 102 -11.53 15.80 -13.32
C GLU A 102 -10.07 16.07 -13.71
N LEU A 103 -9.13 15.92 -12.77
CA LEU A 103 -7.70 16.20 -12.95
C LEU A 103 -6.82 14.94 -12.89
N VAL A 104 -7.35 13.80 -12.43
CA VAL A 104 -6.54 12.59 -12.20
C VAL A 104 -7.19 11.32 -12.72
N ASP A 105 -6.35 10.38 -13.13
CA ASP A 105 -6.76 9.00 -13.35
C ASP A 105 -6.74 8.22 -12.02
N LYS A 106 -7.93 8.01 -11.44
CA LYS A 106 -8.11 7.22 -10.21
C LYS A 106 -7.47 5.83 -10.28
N GLN A 107 -7.42 5.20 -11.45
CA GLN A 107 -6.83 3.86 -11.60
C GLN A 107 -5.30 3.93 -11.48
N VAL A 108 -4.68 4.97 -12.04
CA VAL A 108 -3.25 5.24 -11.87
C VAL A 108 -2.93 5.51 -10.39
N VAL A 109 -3.73 6.35 -9.72
CA VAL A 109 -3.56 6.63 -8.28
C VAL A 109 -3.59 5.34 -7.46
N LEU A 110 -4.60 4.50 -7.69
CA LEU A 110 -4.75 3.26 -6.94
C LEU A 110 -3.61 2.27 -7.22
N ALA A 111 -3.23 2.09 -8.49
CA ALA A 111 -2.14 1.19 -8.86
C ALA A 111 -0.81 1.65 -8.26
N ALA A 112 -0.51 2.94 -8.35
CA ALA A 112 0.70 3.51 -7.76
C ALA A 112 0.70 3.41 -6.22
N ALA A 113 -0.41 3.70 -5.56
CA ALA A 113 -0.51 3.56 -4.10
C ALA A 113 -0.25 2.13 -3.63
N LEU A 114 -0.77 1.11 -4.34
CA LEU A 114 -0.53 -0.29 -4.01
C LEU A 114 0.93 -0.75 -4.25
N LEU A 115 1.70 0.00 -5.05
CA LEU A 115 3.06 -0.36 -5.48
C LEU A 115 4.15 0.54 -4.90
N HIS A 116 3.80 1.67 -4.28
CA HIS A 116 4.77 2.72 -3.92
C HIS A 116 5.92 2.21 -3.03
N ASP A 117 5.61 1.28 -2.14
CA ASP A 117 6.54 0.66 -1.20
C ASP A 117 6.89 -0.80 -1.54
N LEU A 118 6.65 -1.23 -2.79
CA LEU A 118 6.89 -2.60 -3.23
C LEU A 118 8.31 -3.07 -2.89
N GLY A 119 9.32 -2.21 -3.07
CA GLY A 119 10.72 -2.58 -2.85
C GLY A 119 11.07 -2.92 -1.40
N LYS A 120 10.20 -2.62 -0.42
CA LYS A 120 10.42 -3.04 0.98
C LYS A 120 10.46 -4.55 1.17
N CYS A 121 9.94 -5.31 0.19
CA CYS A 121 10.03 -6.76 0.18
C CYS A 121 11.46 -7.29 -0.01
N GLU A 122 12.38 -6.49 -0.55
CA GLU A 122 13.81 -6.86 -0.67
C GLU A 122 14.72 -5.89 0.11
N GLU A 123 14.21 -4.75 0.59
CA GLU A 123 14.96 -3.85 1.49
C GLU A 123 15.19 -4.49 2.86
N TYR A 124 14.20 -5.21 3.37
CA TYR A 124 14.27 -5.88 4.66
C TYR A 124 14.40 -7.39 4.51
N GLN A 125 15.11 -7.99 5.45
CA GLN A 125 15.21 -9.43 5.60
C GLN A 125 14.89 -9.83 7.06
N ASP A 126 14.30 -11.01 7.22
CA ASP A 126 14.09 -11.62 8.52
C ASP A 126 15.32 -12.50 8.83
N SER A 127 16.11 -12.06 9.81
CA SER A 127 17.28 -12.78 10.29
C SER A 127 17.02 -13.25 11.71
N SER A 128 16.67 -14.53 11.88
CA SER A 128 16.44 -15.15 13.19
C SER A 128 15.29 -14.52 14.02
N GLY A 129 14.25 -14.01 13.35
CA GLY A 129 13.09 -13.39 14.02
C GLY A 129 13.24 -11.88 14.26
N GLU A 130 14.38 -11.31 13.89
CA GLU A 130 14.60 -9.86 13.88
C GLU A 130 14.60 -9.34 12.44
N THR A 131 13.88 -8.23 12.20
CA THR A 131 13.94 -7.56 10.90
C THR A 131 15.18 -6.68 10.81
N THR A 132 16.05 -7.00 9.86
CA THR A 132 17.27 -6.23 9.56
C THR A 132 17.23 -5.68 8.14
N MET A 133 18.07 -4.68 7.86
CA MET A 133 18.30 -4.24 6.49
C MET A 133 19.02 -5.36 5.72
N SER A 134 18.68 -5.55 4.44
CA SER A 134 19.45 -6.40 3.53
C SER A 134 20.58 -5.62 2.87
N ASP A 135 21.55 -6.30 2.25
CA ASP A 135 22.59 -5.62 1.45
C ASP A 135 21.98 -4.77 0.32
N ALA A 136 20.90 -5.26 -0.31
CA ALA A 136 20.17 -4.49 -1.31
C ALA A 136 19.47 -3.27 -0.70
N GLY A 137 18.93 -3.40 0.51
CA GLY A 137 18.35 -2.28 1.25
C GLY A 137 19.38 -1.21 1.60
N GLU A 138 20.54 -1.60 2.15
CA GLU A 138 21.63 -0.70 2.52
C GLU A 138 22.24 0.01 1.31
N MET A 139 22.43 -0.71 0.19
CA MET A 139 23.16 -0.19 -0.98
C MET A 139 22.27 0.46 -2.04
N VAL A 140 21.02 0.00 -2.19
CA VAL A 140 20.14 0.39 -3.30
C VAL A 140 18.86 1.07 -2.81
N GLY A 141 18.25 0.55 -1.75
CA GLY A 141 17.04 1.11 -1.12
C GLY A 141 15.73 0.79 -1.86
N HIS A 142 14.61 0.76 -1.12
CA HIS A 142 13.32 0.29 -1.62
C HIS A 142 12.78 1.05 -2.83
N LYS A 143 13.06 2.35 -2.98
CA LYS A 143 12.53 3.14 -4.12
C LYS A 143 13.07 2.65 -5.45
N VAL A 144 14.39 2.47 -5.55
CA VAL A 144 15.04 2.01 -6.78
C VAL A 144 14.66 0.56 -7.06
N ILE A 145 14.67 -0.28 -6.03
CA ILE A 145 14.21 -1.68 -6.10
C ILE A 145 12.76 -1.77 -6.60
N GLY A 146 11.85 -0.99 -5.99
CA GLY A 146 10.44 -0.96 -6.36
C GLY A 146 10.22 -0.50 -7.81
N CYS A 147 10.94 0.54 -8.24
CA CYS A 147 10.90 0.97 -9.65
C CYS A 147 11.34 -0.13 -10.61
N ALA A 148 12.43 -0.85 -10.30
CA ALA A 148 12.90 -1.95 -11.12
C ALA A 148 11.86 -3.08 -11.23
N MET A 149 11.20 -3.42 -10.11
CA MET A 149 10.15 -4.45 -10.10
C MET A 149 8.90 -4.04 -10.89
N VAL A 150 8.46 -2.78 -10.76
CA VAL A 150 7.31 -2.27 -11.52
C VAL A 150 7.63 -2.20 -13.01
N TRP A 151 8.84 -1.78 -13.37
CA TRP A 151 9.29 -1.77 -14.76
C TRP A 151 9.30 -3.18 -15.37
N ALA A 152 9.83 -4.17 -14.63
CA ALA A 152 9.81 -5.57 -15.06
C ALA A 152 8.38 -6.12 -15.21
N ALA A 153 7.42 -5.66 -14.41
CA ALA A 153 6.01 -6.04 -14.55
C ALA A 153 5.34 -5.43 -15.79
N LEU A 154 5.81 -4.27 -16.25
CA LEU A 154 5.28 -3.55 -17.42
C LEU A 154 5.83 -4.10 -18.75
N GLU A 155 7.05 -4.60 -18.78
CA GLU A 155 7.74 -5.02 -20.01
C GLU A 155 6.96 -6.12 -20.78
N PRO A 156 6.52 -7.24 -20.16
CA PRO A 156 5.80 -8.30 -20.87
C PRO A 156 4.46 -7.86 -21.45
N LEU A 157 3.88 -6.78 -20.91
CA LEU A 157 2.61 -6.20 -21.36
C LEU A 157 2.80 -5.23 -22.54
N ARG A 158 4.06 -4.90 -22.90
CA ARG A 158 4.41 -3.90 -23.92
C ARG A 158 3.79 -2.52 -23.63
N THR A 159 3.59 -2.19 -22.35
CA THR A 159 2.94 -0.94 -21.91
C THR A 159 3.91 0.09 -21.34
N THR A 160 5.22 -0.18 -21.35
CA THR A 160 6.25 0.69 -20.72
C THR A 160 6.24 2.14 -21.21
N ASN A 161 5.79 2.39 -22.44
CA ASN A 161 5.73 3.73 -23.04
C ASN A 161 4.33 4.35 -23.01
N THR A 162 3.36 3.74 -22.32
CA THR A 162 2.01 4.31 -22.20
C THR A 162 1.98 5.41 -21.14
N GLU A 163 1.14 6.42 -21.33
CA GLU A 163 0.98 7.54 -20.39
C GLU A 163 0.65 7.06 -18.98
N ARG A 164 -0.27 6.09 -18.85
CA ARG A 164 -0.63 5.49 -17.55
C ARG A 164 0.53 4.75 -16.90
N ALA A 165 1.34 4.00 -17.66
CA ALA A 165 2.50 3.31 -17.11
C ALA A 165 3.57 4.29 -16.61
N LEU A 166 3.85 5.34 -17.39
CA LEU A 166 4.78 6.40 -17.00
C LEU A 166 4.28 7.17 -15.78
N ALA A 167 2.97 7.40 -15.67
CA ALA A 167 2.36 8.04 -14.51
C ALA A 167 2.47 7.17 -13.24
N VAL A 168 2.23 5.85 -13.34
CA VAL A 168 2.48 4.90 -12.24
C VAL A 168 3.95 4.92 -11.84
N MET A 169 4.88 4.84 -12.81
CA MET A 169 6.32 4.91 -12.53
C MET A 169 6.72 6.23 -11.87
N ASN A 170 6.17 7.36 -12.32
CA ASN A 170 6.42 8.66 -11.70
C ASN A 170 5.95 8.66 -10.24
N ALA A 171 4.77 8.13 -9.96
CA ALA A 171 4.23 8.08 -8.60
C ALA A 171 5.01 7.14 -7.66
N VAL A 172 5.47 5.99 -8.16
CA VAL A 172 6.30 5.04 -7.37
C VAL A 172 7.71 5.61 -7.12
N ALA A 173 8.34 6.21 -8.13
CA ALA A 173 9.70 6.74 -8.02
C ALA A 173 9.75 8.01 -7.15
N SER A 174 8.78 8.91 -7.35
CA SER A 174 8.85 10.24 -6.77
C SER A 174 8.36 10.30 -5.33
N THR A 175 8.80 11.33 -4.63
CA THR A 175 8.28 11.71 -3.32
C THR A 175 8.44 13.21 -3.18
N LEU A 176 7.56 13.84 -2.40
CA LEU A 176 7.68 15.24 -2.03
C LEU A 176 8.84 15.49 -1.05
N ASN A 177 9.33 14.44 -0.39
CA ASN A 177 10.58 14.48 0.35
C ASN A 177 11.73 14.35 -0.66
N ARG A 178 12.16 15.47 -1.25
CA ARG A 178 13.13 15.51 -2.36
C ARG A 178 14.34 14.59 -2.11
N SER A 179 14.49 13.58 -2.96
CA SER A 179 15.79 12.98 -3.27
C SER A 179 16.38 13.78 -4.44
N TYR A 180 17.67 14.12 -4.38
CA TYR A 180 18.32 14.91 -5.43
C TYR A 180 18.45 14.13 -6.74
N ASP A 181 18.49 12.80 -6.66
CA ASP A 181 18.77 11.92 -7.80
C ASP A 181 17.51 11.41 -8.51
N LEU A 182 16.37 11.38 -7.81
CA LEU A 182 15.09 10.95 -8.38
C LEU A 182 14.24 12.16 -8.80
N ARG A 183 13.56 12.03 -9.94
CA ARG A 183 12.58 13.04 -10.37
C ARG A 183 11.45 13.15 -9.35
N GLY A 184 11.05 14.38 -9.05
CA GLY A 184 9.89 14.67 -8.21
C GLY A 184 8.55 14.32 -8.90
N PRO A 185 7.43 14.46 -8.17
CA PRO A 185 6.09 14.26 -8.73
C PRO A 185 5.88 15.19 -9.93
N ALA A 186 5.64 14.60 -11.10
CA ALA A 186 5.36 15.31 -12.36
C ALA A 186 3.87 15.26 -12.72
N THR A 187 3.09 14.51 -11.94
CA THR A 187 1.65 14.31 -12.10
C THR A 187 0.93 14.60 -10.78
N LEU A 188 -0.35 14.94 -10.86
CA LEU A 188 -1.17 15.13 -9.66
C LEU A 188 -1.39 13.78 -8.94
N GLU A 189 -1.44 12.67 -9.68
CA GLU A 189 -1.48 11.31 -9.15
C GLU A 189 -0.27 11.03 -8.24
N ALA A 190 0.94 11.31 -8.72
CA ALA A 190 2.15 11.16 -7.92
C ALA A 190 2.16 12.06 -6.68
N THR A 191 1.62 13.28 -6.82
CA THR A 191 1.49 14.21 -5.69
C THR A 191 0.49 13.67 -4.66
N ILE A 192 -0.65 13.14 -5.09
CA ILE A 192 -1.66 12.54 -4.21
C ILE A 192 -1.08 11.35 -3.46
N VAL A 193 -0.42 10.42 -4.16
CA VAL A 193 0.19 9.22 -3.53
C VAL A 193 1.24 9.65 -2.50
N SER A 194 2.12 10.59 -2.85
CA SER A 194 3.15 11.06 -1.91
C SER A 194 2.56 11.81 -0.69
N ARG A 195 1.44 12.52 -0.85
CA ARG A 195 0.75 13.17 0.28
C ARG A 195 0.04 12.13 1.15
N ALA A 196 -0.58 11.13 0.56
CA ALA A 196 -1.24 10.05 1.29
C ALA A 196 -0.23 9.21 2.09
N ASP A 197 0.94 8.93 1.53
CA ASP A 197 2.09 8.32 2.21
C ASP A 197 2.50 9.13 3.46
N GLN A 198 2.80 10.43 3.29
CA GLN A 198 3.15 11.31 4.41
C GLN A 198 2.06 11.40 5.48
N LEU A 199 0.79 11.43 5.07
CA LEU A 199 -0.34 11.48 5.99
C LEU A 199 -0.47 10.16 6.78
N SER A 200 -0.37 9.01 6.11
CA SER A 200 -0.40 7.69 6.76
C SER A 200 0.73 7.56 7.78
N ALA A 201 1.95 7.97 7.41
CA ALA A 201 3.09 7.99 8.31
C ALA A 201 2.86 8.88 9.54
N ALA A 202 2.41 10.13 9.33
CA ALA A 202 2.14 11.06 10.43
C ALA A 202 1.00 10.57 11.34
N ALA A 203 -0.10 10.09 10.75
CA ALA A 203 -1.25 9.59 11.49
C ALA A 203 -0.88 8.42 12.42
N ASP A 204 -0.01 7.52 11.97
CA ASP A 204 0.44 6.40 12.79
C ASP A 204 1.24 6.87 14.02
N LEU A 205 2.18 7.78 13.83
CA LEU A 205 2.96 8.38 14.93
C LEU A 205 2.08 9.16 15.91
N TYR A 206 1.03 9.82 15.42
CA TYR A 206 0.04 10.48 16.28
C TYR A 206 -0.80 9.47 17.08
N ARG A 207 -1.16 8.32 16.51
CA ARG A 207 -1.87 7.24 17.22
C ARG A 207 -1.00 6.64 18.32
N GLU A 208 0.29 6.42 18.04
CA GLU A 208 1.25 5.94 19.04
C GLU A 208 1.44 6.96 20.17
N SER A 209 1.62 8.24 19.83
CA SER A 209 1.73 9.33 20.80
C SER A 209 0.50 9.44 21.71
N MET A 210 -0.71 9.26 21.15
CA MET A 210 -1.96 9.20 21.91
C MET A 210 -1.98 8.04 22.90
N ARG A 211 -1.65 6.84 22.44
CA ARG A 211 -1.63 5.64 23.31
C ARG A 211 -0.63 5.82 24.45
N ALA A 212 0.57 6.29 24.14
CA ALA A 212 1.64 6.50 25.12
C ALA A 212 1.31 7.60 26.14
N SER A 213 0.53 8.61 25.75
CA SER A 213 0.13 9.70 26.66
C SER A 213 -1.11 9.39 27.49
N GLY A 214 -1.72 8.20 27.35
CA GLY A 214 -3.02 7.91 27.95
C GLY A 214 -4.14 8.78 27.38
N TYR A 215 -4.03 9.19 26.11
CA TYR A 215 -4.94 10.09 25.40
C TYR A 215 -5.11 11.47 26.06
N SER A 216 -4.02 12.01 26.62
CA SER A 216 -4.03 13.37 27.14
C SER A 216 -3.93 14.40 26.02
N PHE A 217 -4.25 15.67 26.32
CA PHE A 217 -4.07 16.78 25.36
C PHE A 217 -2.61 16.92 24.88
N VAL A 218 -1.65 16.51 25.72
CA VAL A 218 -0.21 16.61 25.44
C VAL A 218 0.35 15.23 25.12
N GLY A 219 0.59 14.97 23.83
CA GLY A 219 1.17 13.71 23.39
C GLY A 219 2.63 13.53 23.81
N VAL A 220 3.11 12.29 23.77
CA VAL A 220 4.54 11.98 23.89
C VAL A 220 5.24 12.35 22.58
N LYS A 221 6.36 13.09 22.65
CA LYS A 221 7.10 13.50 21.45
C LYS A 221 7.78 12.27 20.83
N HIS A 222 7.64 12.10 19.52
CA HIS A 222 8.38 11.11 18.75
C HIS A 222 9.52 11.78 17.97
N GLN A 223 10.64 11.09 17.75
CA GLN A 223 11.80 11.65 17.06
C GLN A 223 11.52 12.00 15.59
N HIS A 224 10.58 11.29 14.96
CA HIS A 224 10.17 11.50 13.57
C HIS A 224 9.02 12.50 13.40
N LEU A 225 8.61 13.17 14.49
CA LEU A 225 7.66 14.29 14.43
C LEU A 225 8.40 15.60 14.71
N PRO A 226 8.19 16.64 13.89
CA PRO A 226 8.85 17.93 14.11
C PRO A 226 8.43 18.53 15.46
N GLU A 227 7.13 18.48 15.73
CA GLU A 227 6.51 19.04 16.92
C GLU A 227 5.96 17.96 17.84
N ARG A 228 5.87 18.29 19.14
CA ARG A 228 5.19 17.42 20.10
C ARG A 228 3.68 17.42 19.78
N PRO A 229 3.06 16.24 19.56
CA PRO A 229 1.63 16.15 19.26
C PRO A 229 0.74 16.82 20.31
N ARG A 230 -0.30 17.50 19.84
CA ARG A 230 -1.39 18.02 20.65
C ARG A 230 -2.68 17.41 20.17
N HIS A 231 -3.50 16.96 21.11
CA HIS A 231 -4.71 16.21 20.81
C HIS A 231 -5.92 17.01 21.30
N PRO A 232 -6.54 17.83 20.43
CA PRO A 232 -7.63 18.72 20.83
C PRO A 232 -8.92 17.96 21.24
N TYR A 233 -8.96 16.63 21.09
CA TYR A 233 -10.11 15.79 21.43
C TYR A 233 -9.77 14.77 22.53
N ALA A 234 -10.66 14.63 23.52
CA ALA A 234 -10.55 13.65 24.59
C ALA A 234 -11.01 12.23 24.16
N LEU A 235 -10.52 11.22 24.87
CA LEU A 235 -10.57 9.76 24.64
C LEU A 235 -11.92 9.21 24.11
N ALA A 236 -13.07 9.72 24.56
CA ALA A 236 -14.39 9.22 24.19
C ALA A 236 -14.73 9.36 22.69
N THR A 237 -14.13 10.34 21.99
CA THR A 237 -14.38 10.59 20.56
C THR A 237 -13.46 9.74 19.66
N VAL A 238 -12.25 9.44 20.12
CA VAL A 238 -11.21 8.74 19.34
C VAL A 238 -11.44 7.23 19.31
N VAL A 239 -11.85 6.62 20.43
CA VAL A 239 -12.11 5.17 20.51
C VAL A 239 -13.28 4.76 19.60
N ARG A 240 -14.39 5.51 19.62
CA ARG A 240 -15.56 5.25 18.75
C ARG A 240 -15.25 5.34 17.25
N ALA A 241 -14.33 6.24 16.86
CA ALA A 241 -13.93 6.38 15.47
C ALA A 241 -12.98 5.27 14.99
N ALA A 242 -12.08 4.79 15.86
CA ALA A 242 -11.15 3.71 15.54
C ALA A 242 -11.84 2.34 15.43
N GLU A 243 -12.87 2.09 16.24
CA GLU A 243 -13.73 0.89 16.17
C GLU A 243 -14.56 0.82 14.88
N ALA A 244 -14.82 1.96 14.23
CA ALA A 244 -15.60 2.04 13.01
C ALA A 244 -14.81 1.68 11.72
N VAL A 245 -13.49 1.52 11.80
CA VAL A 245 -12.65 1.11 10.66
C VAL A 245 -12.23 -0.36 10.87
N PRO A 246 -12.85 -1.32 10.15
CA PRO A 246 -12.78 -2.75 10.48
C PRO A 246 -11.35 -3.32 10.55
N TRP A 247 -10.44 -2.84 9.70
CA TRP A 247 -9.06 -3.36 9.65
C TRP A 247 -8.13 -2.68 10.67
N VAL A 248 -8.41 -1.43 11.08
CA VAL A 248 -7.70 -0.75 12.19
C VAL A 248 -8.01 -1.45 13.51
N SER A 249 -9.25 -1.92 13.68
CA SER A 249 -9.65 -2.75 14.82
C SER A 249 -8.97 -4.13 14.81
N ALA A 250 -8.84 -4.74 13.62
CA ALA A 250 -8.11 -6.00 13.45
C ALA A 250 -6.60 -5.87 13.77
N ARG A 251 -5.98 -4.71 13.49
CA ARG A 251 -4.59 -4.39 13.88
C ARG A 251 -4.40 -4.46 15.40
N ALA A 252 -5.34 -3.93 16.18
CA ALA A 252 -5.27 -3.92 17.64
C ALA A 252 -5.45 -5.30 18.29
N GLN A 253 -6.23 -6.18 17.67
CA GLN A 253 -6.53 -7.51 18.24
C GLN A 253 -5.50 -8.59 17.91
N ARG A 254 -4.75 -8.46 16.80
CA ARG A 254 -3.97 -9.59 16.25
C ARG A 254 -2.45 -9.41 16.25
N TYR A 255 -1.97 -8.17 16.21
CA TYR A 255 -0.54 -7.85 16.16
C TYR A 255 -0.11 -7.14 17.43
N GLY A 256 -0.56 -7.63 18.60
CA GLY A 256 -0.39 -7.00 19.91
C GLY A 256 0.90 -6.19 20.04
N ASN A 257 0.72 -4.89 20.25
CA ASN A 257 1.76 -4.04 20.83
C ASN A 257 1.92 -4.39 22.30
#